data_AF-A0A2I4BUJ5-F1
#
_entry.id   AF-A0A2I4BUJ5-F1
#
_cell.length_a   1.000
_cell.length_b   1.000
_cell.length_c   1.000
_cell.angle_alpha   90.00
_cell.angle_beta   90.00
_cell.angle_gamma   90.00
#
_symmetry.space_group_name_H-M   'P 1'
#
loop_
_entity.id
_entity.type
_entity.pdbx_description
1 polymer ?
#
loop_
_entity_poly.entity_id
_entity_poly.type
_entity_poly.pdbx_seq_one_letter_code
_entity_poly.pdbx_strand_id
1 'polypeptide(L)'
;MQKYFEVTGGSDLLTKAFLQVLQNVCISLNSRVKFFIQPSKGVTLCYKKDQHLFHKDADVVLVTTTGKAALFMDFNPPLSIQKMEALRAFHYDTSTKITLIFRQRFWEKDGIRGGKSIRERPTCFIYYPSHSFPGNYTISVILASYTWFDDSLLFLGASDEELKELHLRDLSKIHGMVINSLCPCVLVKKWSLDTYSLGAFALFTPYQHLEYAQELFRPEVRIHFAGEHTAFPHAWIEMAMKSAIRAAVNINNEIYLSDTKEKMSSKLT
;
A
#
# COMPACT_ATOMS: atom_id res chain seq x y z
N MET A 1 -2.27 -14.02 -25.28
CA MET A 1 -2.40 -14.51 -23.89
C MET A 1 -1.48 -13.63 -23.03
N GLN A 2 -2.05 -12.88 -22.08
CA GLN A 2 -1.27 -11.96 -21.25
C GLN A 2 -0.50 -12.77 -20.18
N LYS A 3 0.80 -12.52 -20.04
CA LYS A 3 1.64 -13.21 -19.05
C LYS A 3 1.74 -12.38 -17.77
N TYR A 4 1.62 -13.04 -16.63
CA TYR A 4 1.79 -12.44 -15.31
C TYR A 4 2.99 -13.06 -14.61
N PHE A 5 3.66 -12.28 -13.76
CA PHE A 5 4.86 -12.68 -13.05
C PHE A 5 4.72 -12.35 -11.56
N GLU A 6 5.36 -13.16 -10.73
CA GLU A 6 5.54 -12.91 -9.30
C GLU A 6 7.03 -12.87 -8.97
N VAL A 7 7.39 -12.18 -7.89
CA VAL A 7 8.78 -12.17 -7.41
C VAL A 7 9.02 -13.45 -6.62
N THR A 8 9.85 -14.34 -7.14
CA THR A 8 10.25 -15.57 -6.45
C THR A 8 10.91 -15.23 -5.12
N GLY A 9 10.38 -15.76 -4.02
CA GLY A 9 10.85 -15.46 -2.66
C GLY A 9 10.10 -14.32 -1.95
N GLY A 10 9.15 -13.66 -2.63
CA GLY A 10 8.27 -12.65 -2.05
C GLY A 10 8.50 -11.24 -2.60
N SER A 11 7.42 -10.46 -2.67
CA SER A 11 7.46 -9.09 -3.20
C SER A 11 8.24 -8.10 -2.32
N ASP A 12 8.50 -8.44 -1.06
CA ASP A 12 9.32 -7.64 -0.15
C ASP A 12 10.81 -7.62 -0.55
N LEU A 13 11.24 -8.54 -1.40
CA LEU A 13 12.58 -8.50 -1.99
C LEU A 13 12.80 -7.23 -2.83
N LEU A 14 11.73 -6.67 -3.41
CA LEU A 14 11.83 -5.41 -4.15
C LEU A 14 12.23 -4.25 -3.22
N THR A 15 11.59 -4.12 -2.06
CA THR A 15 11.90 -3.05 -1.10
C THR A 15 13.27 -3.27 -0.45
N LYS A 16 13.64 -4.52 -0.16
CA LYS A 16 14.99 -4.88 0.30
C LYS A 16 16.07 -4.49 -0.71
N ALA A 17 15.83 -4.72 -2.00
CA ALA A 17 16.76 -4.32 -3.06
C ALA A 17 16.92 -2.79 -3.13
N PHE A 18 15.83 -2.02 -2.99
CA PHE A 18 15.92 -0.56 -2.91
C PHE A 18 16.75 -0.08 -1.71
N LEU A 19 16.59 -0.71 -0.53
CA LEU A 19 17.40 -0.37 0.65
C LEU A 19 18.91 -0.56 0.41
N GLN A 20 19.30 -1.54 -0.40
CA GLN A 20 20.71 -1.74 -0.76
C GLN A 20 21.27 -0.63 -1.66
N VAL A 21 20.42 0.03 -2.47
CA VAL A 21 20.83 1.17 -3.31
C VAL A 21 20.82 2.48 -2.52
N LEU A 22 19.95 2.60 -1.52
CA LEU A 22 19.77 3.80 -0.70
C LEU A 22 20.72 3.89 0.51
N GLN A 23 21.85 3.18 0.52
CA GLN A 23 22.77 3.11 1.67
C GLN A 23 23.28 4.47 2.17
N ASN A 24 23.41 5.44 1.27
CA ASN A 24 23.86 6.79 1.60
C ASN A 24 22.71 7.75 1.97
N VAL A 25 21.47 7.26 2.05
CA VAL A 25 20.30 8.05 2.41
C VAL A 25 19.93 7.79 3.86
N CYS A 26 19.68 8.86 4.61
CA CYS A 26 19.24 8.78 5.99
C CYS A 26 17.78 8.29 6.06
N ILE A 27 17.57 7.01 6.41
CA ILE A 27 16.24 6.42 6.63
C ILE A 27 15.99 6.30 8.14
N SER A 28 14.97 7.00 8.64
CA SER A 28 14.55 6.89 10.04
C SER A 28 13.26 6.09 10.16
N LEU A 29 13.37 4.86 10.64
CA LEU A 29 12.20 4.02 10.97
C LEU A 29 11.53 4.49 12.27
N ASN A 30 10.32 4.00 12.52
CA ASN A 30 9.52 4.31 13.72
C ASN A 30 9.31 5.83 13.95
N SER A 31 9.31 6.60 12.86
CA SER A 31 9.29 8.06 12.87
C SER A 31 8.02 8.57 12.20
N ARG A 32 6.90 8.57 12.95
CA ARG A 32 5.59 8.95 12.39
C ARG A 32 5.46 10.47 12.34
N VAL A 33 5.42 11.04 11.14
CA VAL A 33 5.18 12.47 10.93
C VAL A 33 3.79 12.85 11.46
N LYS A 34 3.72 14.01 12.12
CA LYS A 34 2.52 14.54 12.77
C LYS A 34 2.12 15.91 12.25
N PHE A 35 3.09 16.78 12.01
CA PHE A 35 2.77 18.11 11.52
C PHE A 35 3.85 18.68 10.63
N PHE A 36 3.45 19.59 9.74
CA PHE A 36 4.32 20.37 8.88
C PHE A 36 4.08 21.86 9.13
N ILE A 37 5.17 22.62 9.21
CA ILE A 37 5.16 24.08 9.26
C ILE A 37 5.92 24.59 8.04
N GLN A 38 5.30 25.49 7.27
CA GLN A 38 5.94 26.15 6.13
C GLN A 38 6.26 27.61 6.51
N PRO A 39 7.44 27.88 7.11
CA PRO A 39 7.91 29.24 7.27
C PRO A 39 8.19 29.90 5.91
N SER A 40 8.61 31.16 5.90
CA SER A 40 8.89 31.91 4.66
C SER A 40 9.93 31.23 3.75
N LYS A 41 10.82 30.41 4.32
CA LYS A 41 11.82 29.60 3.61
C LYS A 41 11.84 28.18 4.14
N GLY A 42 11.58 27.20 3.25
CA GLY A 42 11.62 25.78 3.58
C GLY A 42 10.36 25.26 4.27
N VAL A 43 10.48 24.05 4.82
CA VAL A 43 9.45 23.29 5.53
C VAL A 43 10.11 22.62 6.74
N THR A 44 9.51 22.82 7.91
CA THR A 44 9.86 22.09 9.13
C THR A 44 8.85 20.96 9.30
N LEU A 45 9.32 19.71 9.25
CA LEU A 45 8.52 18.54 9.56
C LEU A 45 8.75 18.09 10.99
N CYS A 46 7.68 17.67 11.65
CA CYS A 46 7.77 17.16 13.02
C CYS A 46 7.17 15.78 13.12
N TYR A 47 7.92 14.90 13.76
CA TYR A 47 7.62 13.48 13.80
C TYR A 47 7.79 12.94 15.22
N LYS A 48 6.99 11.91 15.51
CA LYS A 48 7.01 11.19 16.78
C LYS A 48 7.86 9.92 16.63
N LYS A 49 8.83 9.76 17.51
CA LYS A 49 9.66 8.55 17.64
C LYS A 49 9.81 8.21 19.12
N ASP A 50 9.51 6.97 19.50
CA ASP A 50 9.58 6.49 20.89
C ASP A 50 8.91 7.43 21.92
N GLN A 51 7.70 7.88 21.58
CA GLN A 51 6.89 8.84 22.33
C GLN A 51 7.37 10.30 22.36
N HIS A 52 8.58 10.59 21.89
CA HIS A 52 9.15 11.92 21.83
C HIS A 52 8.90 12.60 20.48
N LEU A 53 8.79 13.93 20.48
CA LEU A 53 8.66 14.74 19.27
C LEU A 53 10.03 15.26 18.83
N PHE A 54 10.29 15.14 17.54
CA PHE A 54 11.49 15.61 16.88
C PHE A 54 11.10 16.50 15.69
N HIS A 55 11.99 17.40 15.31
CA HIS A 55 11.83 18.27 14.14
C HIS A 55 12.95 18.03 13.13
N LYS A 56 12.68 18.33 11.87
CA LYS A 56 13.67 18.32 10.80
C LYS A 56 13.29 19.35 9.73
N ASP A 57 14.24 20.17 9.34
CA ASP A 57 14.07 21.15 8.28
C ASP A 57 14.44 20.57 6.92
N ALA A 58 13.73 21.00 5.89
CA ALA A 58 13.96 20.66 4.50
C ALA A 58 13.52 21.82 3.58
N ASP A 59 14.07 21.91 2.38
CA ASP A 59 13.63 22.92 1.40
C ASP A 59 12.27 22.58 0.79
N VAL A 60 12.02 21.28 0.61
CA VAL A 60 10.84 20.69 -0.01
C VAL A 60 10.54 19.34 0.66
N VAL A 61 9.27 19.00 0.78
CA VAL A 61 8.81 17.70 1.30
C VAL A 61 8.00 16.96 0.23
N LEU A 62 8.24 15.67 0.06
CA LEU A 62 7.39 14.78 -0.73
C LEU A 62 6.66 13.80 0.21
N VAL A 63 5.35 13.95 0.32
CA VAL A 63 4.47 13.06 1.09
C VAL A 63 4.09 11.86 0.23
N THR A 64 4.51 10.65 0.66
CA THR A 64 4.27 9.39 -0.04
C THR A 64 3.38 8.40 0.72
N THR A 65 2.69 8.87 1.76
CA THR A 65 1.73 8.05 2.52
C THR A 65 0.47 7.78 1.69
N THR A 66 -0.43 6.93 2.21
CA THR A 66 -1.79 6.87 1.65
C THR A 66 -2.48 8.23 1.85
N GLY A 67 -3.44 8.57 0.98
CA GLY A 67 -4.20 9.81 1.15
C GLY A 67 -4.99 9.84 2.47
N LYS A 68 -5.44 8.68 2.97
CA LYS A 68 -6.08 8.57 4.30
C LYS A 68 -5.10 8.83 5.44
N ALA A 69 -3.86 8.35 5.35
CA ALA A 69 -2.84 8.64 6.34
C ALA A 69 -2.39 10.11 6.35
N ALA A 70 -2.46 10.79 5.19
CA ALA A 70 -2.17 12.22 5.11
C ALA A 70 -3.17 13.08 5.93
N LEU A 71 -4.42 12.61 6.12
CA LEU A 71 -5.41 13.28 6.98
C LEU A 71 -5.06 13.25 8.47
N PHE A 72 -4.10 12.42 8.90
CA PHE A 72 -3.60 12.36 10.28
C PHE A 72 -2.39 13.28 10.52
N MET A 73 -2.07 14.12 9.54
CA MET A 73 -1.00 15.10 9.60
C MET A 73 -1.62 16.51 9.62
N ASP A 74 -1.13 17.35 10.52
CA ASP A 74 -1.51 18.76 10.57
C ASP A 74 -0.60 19.58 9.64
N PHE A 75 -1.17 20.60 9.00
CA PHE A 75 -0.45 21.48 8.08
C PHE A 75 -0.64 22.93 8.51
N ASN A 76 0.47 23.67 8.61
CA ASN A 76 0.46 25.11 8.87
C ASN A 76 1.30 25.84 7.80
N PRO A 77 0.69 26.64 6.90
CA PRO A 77 -0.75 26.90 6.79
C PRO A 77 -1.55 25.64 6.42
N PRO A 78 -2.87 25.61 6.67
CA PRO A 78 -3.71 24.47 6.28
C PRO A 78 -3.69 24.26 4.77
N LEU A 79 -3.87 23.02 4.34
CA LEU A 79 -4.04 22.69 2.93
C LEU A 79 -5.23 23.44 2.34
N SER A 80 -5.20 23.72 1.03
CA SER A 80 -6.35 24.29 0.34
C SER A 80 -7.63 23.48 0.58
N ILE A 81 -8.78 24.15 0.54
CA ILE A 81 -10.09 23.52 0.73
C ILE A 81 -10.29 22.39 -0.28
N GLN A 82 -9.92 22.60 -1.55
CA GLN A 82 -10.02 21.61 -2.61
C GLN A 82 -9.14 20.39 -2.35
N LYS A 83 -7.90 20.59 -1.87
CA LYS A 83 -6.99 19.50 -1.50
C LYS A 83 -7.54 18.68 -0.33
N MET A 84 -8.02 19.37 0.71
CA MET A 84 -8.58 18.73 1.88
C MET A 84 -9.86 17.95 1.55
N GLU A 85 -10.74 18.53 0.73
CA GLU A 85 -11.94 17.85 0.23
C GLU A 85 -11.57 16.61 -0.56
N ALA A 86 -10.63 16.73 -1.51
CA ALA A 86 -10.17 15.61 -2.31
C ALA A 86 -9.63 14.46 -1.43
N LEU A 87 -8.77 14.75 -0.44
CA LEU A 87 -8.22 13.75 0.49
C LEU A 87 -9.28 13.07 1.36
N ARG A 88 -10.32 13.80 1.75
CA ARG A 88 -11.42 13.27 2.57
C ARG A 88 -12.37 12.41 1.74
N ALA A 89 -12.83 12.93 0.61
CA ALA A 89 -13.93 12.40 -0.17
C ALA A 89 -13.53 11.26 -1.12
N PHE A 90 -12.29 11.23 -1.62
CA PHE A 90 -11.90 10.16 -2.54
C PHE A 90 -12.01 8.79 -1.88
N HIS A 91 -12.53 7.82 -2.63
CA HIS A 91 -12.78 6.49 -2.13
C HIS A 91 -11.49 5.67 -2.03
N TYR A 92 -11.29 5.06 -0.86
CA TYR A 92 -10.23 4.09 -0.59
C TYR A 92 -10.91 2.78 -0.27
N ASP A 93 -10.58 1.75 -1.04
CA ASP A 93 -11.19 0.45 -0.87
C ASP A 93 -10.51 -0.32 0.27
N THR A 94 -11.20 -1.36 0.71
CA THR A 94 -10.82 -2.30 1.74
C THR A 94 -10.46 -3.63 1.12
N SER A 95 -9.58 -4.38 1.79
CA SER A 95 -9.24 -5.71 1.32
C SER A 95 -8.76 -6.59 2.45
N THR A 96 -9.13 -7.88 2.38
CA THR A 96 -8.70 -8.90 3.30
C THR A 96 -8.12 -10.09 2.53
N LYS A 97 -6.95 -10.57 2.96
CA LYS A 97 -6.33 -11.81 2.50
C LYS A 97 -6.28 -12.81 3.64
N ILE A 98 -6.81 -14.01 3.41
CA ILE A 98 -6.79 -15.12 4.37
C ILE A 98 -5.97 -16.23 3.77
N THR A 99 -4.88 -16.56 4.45
CA THR A 99 -3.89 -17.52 4.00
C THR A 99 -3.85 -18.69 4.95
N LEU A 100 -4.02 -19.91 4.43
CA LEU A 100 -3.96 -21.14 5.18
C LEU A 100 -2.65 -21.86 4.90
N ILE A 101 -2.00 -22.31 5.97
CA ILE A 101 -0.72 -23.00 5.89
C ILE A 101 -0.98 -24.48 6.14
N PHE A 102 -0.53 -25.32 5.22
CA PHE A 102 -0.70 -26.76 5.26
C PHE A 102 0.63 -27.48 5.34
N ARG A 103 0.66 -28.61 6.07
CA ARG A 103 1.83 -29.50 6.17
C ARG A 103 2.08 -30.35 4.92
N GLN A 104 1.12 -30.39 3.99
CA GLN A 104 1.21 -31.16 2.75
C GLN A 104 0.48 -30.43 1.61
N ARG A 105 0.99 -30.58 0.39
CA ARG A 105 0.36 -30.11 -0.85
C ARG A 105 -0.70 -31.10 -1.34
N PHE A 106 -1.80 -31.22 -0.60
CA PHE A 106 -2.82 -32.21 -0.90
C PHE A 106 -3.43 -32.03 -2.31
N TRP A 107 -3.54 -30.79 -2.80
CA TRP A 107 -4.18 -30.46 -4.08
C TRP A 107 -3.40 -30.96 -5.31
N GLU A 108 -2.10 -31.24 -5.19
CA GLU A 108 -1.31 -31.82 -6.27
C GLU A 108 -1.77 -33.25 -6.61
N LYS A 109 -2.33 -33.97 -5.63
CA LYS A 109 -2.95 -35.29 -5.84
C LYS A 109 -4.23 -35.20 -6.66
N ASP A 110 -4.90 -34.06 -6.61
CA ASP A 110 -6.09 -33.75 -7.40
C ASP A 110 -5.74 -33.21 -8.80
N GLY A 111 -4.44 -33.21 -9.16
CA GLY A 111 -3.95 -32.71 -10.45
C GLY A 111 -3.81 -31.19 -10.54
N ILE A 112 -4.01 -30.46 -9.44
CA ILE A 112 -3.97 -28.99 -9.43
C ILE A 112 -2.52 -28.50 -9.35
N ARG A 113 -2.12 -27.65 -10.30
CA ARG A 113 -0.80 -27.01 -10.37
C ARG A 113 -0.96 -25.51 -10.63
N GLY A 114 -1.06 -24.75 -9.55
CA GLY A 114 -1.36 -23.31 -9.60
C GLY A 114 -2.81 -23.01 -10.00
N GLY A 115 -3.10 -21.75 -10.30
CA GLY A 115 -4.43 -21.28 -10.71
C GLY A 115 -5.36 -20.97 -9.54
N LYS A 116 -6.67 -20.90 -9.83
CA LYS A 116 -7.69 -20.55 -8.85
C LYS A 116 -8.94 -21.42 -8.93
N SER A 117 -9.55 -21.68 -7.79
CA SER A 117 -10.92 -22.22 -7.69
C SER A 117 -11.87 -21.09 -7.29
N ILE A 118 -13.05 -21.03 -7.93
CA ILE A 118 -14.08 -19.99 -7.70
C ILE A 118 -15.28 -20.64 -7.01
N ARG A 119 -15.85 -19.99 -5.99
CA ARG A 119 -17.05 -20.45 -5.28
C ARG A 119 -18.00 -19.29 -5.01
N GLU A 120 -19.30 -19.57 -4.99
CA GLU A 120 -20.39 -18.61 -4.72
C GLU A 120 -20.55 -18.24 -3.22
N ARG A 121 -19.52 -18.44 -2.40
CA ARG A 121 -19.53 -18.16 -0.95
C ARG A 121 -18.62 -16.96 -0.65
N PRO A 122 -18.63 -16.41 0.59
CA PRO A 122 -17.71 -15.31 0.96
C PRO A 122 -16.22 -15.62 0.67
N THR A 123 -15.90 -16.90 0.55
CA THR A 123 -14.70 -17.46 -0.10
C THR A 123 -14.76 -17.29 -1.63
N CYS A 124 -14.55 -16.08 -2.11
CA CYS A 124 -14.71 -15.75 -3.53
C CYS A 124 -13.65 -16.43 -4.42
N PHE A 125 -12.40 -16.56 -3.95
CA PHE A 125 -11.30 -17.17 -4.71
C PHE A 125 -10.27 -17.89 -3.83
N ILE A 126 -9.98 -19.15 -4.17
CA ILE A 126 -8.87 -19.92 -3.61
C ILE A 126 -7.74 -19.93 -4.64
N TYR A 127 -6.58 -19.41 -4.30
CA TYR A 127 -5.40 -19.42 -5.18
C TYR A 127 -4.39 -20.44 -4.70
N TYR A 128 -4.05 -21.37 -5.58
CA TYR A 128 -2.99 -22.34 -5.33
C TYR A 128 -1.65 -21.72 -5.74
N PRO A 129 -0.61 -21.85 -4.91
CA PRO A 129 0.68 -21.25 -5.17
C PRO A 129 1.28 -21.83 -6.46
N SER A 130 1.95 -20.98 -7.23
CA SER A 130 2.70 -21.40 -8.43
C SER A 130 4.17 -21.70 -8.13
N HIS A 131 4.61 -21.52 -6.88
CA HIS A 131 5.98 -21.71 -6.42
C HIS A 131 6.08 -22.74 -5.28
N SER A 132 7.31 -23.20 -5.04
CA SER A 132 7.68 -24.05 -3.92
C SER A 132 8.55 -23.28 -2.91
N PHE A 133 8.49 -23.66 -1.64
CA PHE A 133 9.37 -23.10 -0.61
C PHE A 133 10.74 -23.81 -0.63
N PRO A 134 11.85 -23.06 -0.77
CA PRO A 134 13.19 -23.63 -0.68
C PRO A 134 13.40 -24.31 0.68
N GLY A 135 13.92 -25.55 0.67
CA GLY A 135 14.24 -26.29 1.90
C GLY A 135 13.05 -26.94 2.61
N ASN A 136 11.81 -26.71 2.19
CA ASN A 136 10.64 -27.40 2.72
C ASN A 136 9.58 -27.67 1.65
N TYR A 137 9.63 -28.89 1.09
CA TYR A 137 8.73 -29.30 0.01
C TYR A 137 7.35 -29.75 0.49
N THR A 138 7.18 -29.99 1.79
CA THR A 138 5.91 -30.49 2.35
C THR A 138 5.03 -29.33 2.82
N ILE A 139 5.61 -28.30 3.43
CA ILE A 139 4.87 -27.09 3.79
C ILE A 139 4.40 -26.36 2.54
N SER A 140 3.16 -25.87 2.63
CA SER A 140 2.51 -25.20 1.53
C SER A 140 1.52 -24.17 2.03
N VAL A 141 1.25 -23.18 1.19
CA VAL A 141 0.51 -21.98 1.58
C VAL A 141 -0.55 -21.73 0.51
N ILE A 142 -1.82 -21.74 0.91
CA ILE A 142 -2.94 -21.42 0.03
C ILE A 142 -3.48 -20.06 0.43
N LEU A 143 -3.64 -19.17 -0.54
CA LEU A 143 -4.46 -17.97 -0.37
C LEU A 143 -5.92 -18.41 -0.49
N ALA A 144 -6.54 -18.75 0.64
CA ALA A 144 -7.87 -19.34 0.73
C ALA A 144 -8.99 -18.33 0.43
N SER A 145 -8.71 -17.04 0.65
CA SER A 145 -9.62 -15.97 0.25
C SER A 145 -8.86 -14.67 0.00
N TYR A 146 -9.31 -13.96 -1.02
CA TYR A 146 -8.91 -12.59 -1.32
C TYR A 146 -10.15 -11.79 -1.71
N THR A 147 -10.58 -10.90 -0.82
CA THR A 147 -11.80 -10.10 -0.98
C THR A 147 -11.51 -8.61 -0.91
N TRP A 148 -12.32 -7.84 -1.64
CA TRP A 148 -12.32 -6.37 -1.71
C TRP A 148 -13.69 -5.84 -1.26
N PHE A 149 -13.83 -4.53 -1.04
CA PHE A 149 -15.10 -3.90 -0.70
C PHE A 149 -15.83 -4.58 0.48
N ASP A 150 -17.17 -4.62 0.40
CA ASP A 150 -18.08 -5.16 1.41
C ASP A 150 -17.77 -6.62 1.78
N ASP A 151 -17.31 -7.44 0.81
CA ASP A 151 -16.89 -8.82 1.07
C ASP A 151 -15.69 -8.87 2.03
N SER A 152 -14.83 -7.86 2.01
CA SER A 152 -13.70 -7.77 2.93
C SER A 152 -14.10 -7.22 4.31
N LEU A 153 -15.14 -6.38 4.36
CA LEU A 153 -15.69 -5.83 5.60
C LEU A 153 -16.36 -6.89 6.47
N LEU A 154 -16.96 -7.91 5.85
CA LEU A 154 -17.56 -9.06 6.54
C LEU A 154 -16.59 -9.71 7.54
N PHE A 155 -15.29 -9.74 7.22
CA PHE A 155 -14.28 -10.41 8.03
C PHE A 155 -13.70 -9.55 9.15
N LEU A 156 -14.05 -8.26 9.26
CA LEU A 156 -13.42 -7.37 10.23
C LEU A 156 -13.67 -7.82 11.67
N GLY A 157 -14.91 -8.18 12.00
CA GLY A 157 -15.32 -8.59 13.34
C GLY A 157 -14.95 -10.03 13.72
N ALA A 158 -14.59 -10.88 12.76
CA ALA A 158 -14.24 -12.27 13.00
C ALA A 158 -12.77 -12.41 13.45
N SER A 159 -12.54 -13.32 14.40
CA SER A 159 -11.20 -13.74 14.79
C SER A 159 -10.52 -14.57 13.70
N ASP A 160 -9.19 -14.65 13.74
CA ASP A 160 -8.42 -15.41 12.75
C ASP A 160 -8.78 -16.91 12.78
N GLU A 161 -9.05 -17.49 13.96
CA GLU A 161 -9.47 -18.90 14.07
C GLU A 161 -10.88 -19.14 13.52
N GLU A 162 -11.85 -18.25 13.75
CA GLU A 162 -13.17 -18.36 13.11
C GLU A 162 -13.06 -18.29 11.58
N LEU A 163 -12.20 -17.41 11.06
CA LEU A 163 -11.91 -17.32 9.63
C LEU A 163 -11.24 -18.60 9.12
N LYS A 164 -10.30 -19.16 9.88
CA LYS A 164 -9.66 -20.45 9.54
C LYS A 164 -10.67 -21.57 9.46
N GLU A 165 -11.53 -21.72 10.47
CA GLU A 165 -12.57 -22.75 10.49
C GLU A 165 -13.55 -22.61 9.32
N LEU A 166 -14.00 -21.38 9.03
CA LEU A 166 -14.88 -21.07 7.91
C LEU A 166 -14.25 -21.52 6.58
N HIS A 167 -13.00 -21.14 6.35
CA HIS A 167 -12.31 -21.40 5.08
C HIS A 167 -11.89 -22.88 4.95
N LEU A 168 -11.53 -23.53 6.05
CA LEU A 168 -11.25 -24.98 6.07
C LEU A 168 -12.50 -25.81 5.80
N ARG A 169 -13.65 -25.41 6.36
CA ARG A 169 -14.95 -26.05 6.04
C ARG A 169 -15.26 -25.98 4.55
N ASP A 170 -14.91 -24.87 3.91
CA ASP A 170 -15.12 -24.70 2.48
C ASP A 170 -14.14 -25.51 1.63
N LEU A 171 -12.85 -25.51 1.98
CA LEU A 171 -11.85 -26.34 1.29
C LEU A 171 -12.11 -27.83 1.47
N SER A 172 -12.62 -28.25 2.64
CA SER A 172 -12.93 -29.66 2.93
C SER A 172 -14.00 -30.24 2.01
N LYS A 173 -14.90 -29.39 1.50
CA LYS A 173 -15.91 -29.80 0.52
C LYS A 173 -15.33 -30.05 -0.87
N ILE A 174 -14.12 -29.56 -1.14
CA ILE A 174 -13.41 -29.74 -2.42
C ILE A 174 -12.43 -30.91 -2.30
N HIS A 175 -11.64 -30.91 -1.22
CA HIS A 175 -10.48 -31.79 -1.06
C HIS A 175 -10.66 -32.88 0.01
N GLY A 176 -11.88 -33.00 0.55
CA GLY A 176 -12.21 -33.93 1.63
C GLY A 176 -11.81 -33.43 3.03
N MET A 177 -12.35 -34.06 4.07
CA MET A 177 -12.12 -33.66 5.48
C MET A 177 -10.68 -33.87 5.96
N VAL A 178 -9.89 -34.67 5.23
CA VAL A 178 -8.50 -34.99 5.59
C VAL A 178 -7.61 -33.74 5.71
N ILE A 179 -7.97 -32.65 5.02
CA ILE A 179 -7.19 -31.41 5.04
C ILE A 179 -7.24 -30.66 6.38
N ASN A 180 -8.27 -30.91 7.20
CA ASN A 180 -8.45 -30.17 8.46
C ASN A 180 -7.32 -30.45 9.44
N SER A 181 -6.84 -31.70 9.52
CA SER A 181 -5.70 -32.07 10.35
C SER A 181 -4.35 -31.60 9.78
N LEU A 182 -4.33 -31.19 8.51
CA LEU A 182 -3.13 -30.74 7.82
C LEU A 182 -2.86 -29.24 7.97
N CYS A 183 -3.82 -28.45 8.49
CA CYS A 183 -3.75 -27.00 8.58
C CYS A 183 -3.39 -26.50 10.00
N PRO A 184 -2.10 -26.39 10.35
CA PRO A 184 -1.70 -25.93 11.68
C PRO A 184 -2.10 -24.48 11.97
N CYS A 185 -2.10 -23.59 10.99
CA CYS A 185 -2.26 -22.16 11.23
C CYS A 185 -2.85 -21.40 10.04
N VAL A 186 -3.30 -20.18 10.35
CA VAL A 186 -3.84 -19.18 9.42
C VAL A 186 -3.03 -17.89 9.58
N LEU A 187 -2.91 -17.13 8.50
CA LEU A 187 -2.43 -15.76 8.49
C LEU A 187 -3.49 -14.88 7.81
N VAL A 188 -3.99 -13.89 8.54
CA VAL A 188 -5.00 -12.95 8.03
C VAL A 188 -4.40 -11.55 7.94
N LYS A 189 -4.49 -10.92 6.76
CA LYS A 189 -4.17 -9.50 6.57
C LYS A 189 -5.43 -8.74 6.20
N LYS A 190 -5.93 -7.93 7.14
CA LYS A 190 -7.03 -6.97 6.95
C LYS A 190 -6.43 -5.59 6.73
N TRP A 191 -6.44 -5.07 5.49
CA TRP A 191 -5.83 -3.77 5.18
C TRP A 191 -6.55 -2.59 5.83
N SER A 192 -7.85 -2.72 6.09
CA SER A 192 -8.65 -1.69 6.77
C SER A 192 -8.26 -1.49 8.24
N LEU A 193 -7.59 -2.47 8.86
CA LEU A 193 -7.09 -2.38 10.24
C LEU A 193 -5.61 -1.98 10.30
N ASP A 194 -4.96 -1.77 9.15
CA ASP A 194 -3.57 -1.35 9.12
C ASP A 194 -3.42 0.10 9.60
N THR A 195 -2.61 0.29 10.64
CA THR A 195 -2.45 1.58 11.32
C THR A 195 -1.66 2.62 10.52
N TYR A 196 -1.02 2.21 9.41
CA TYR A 196 -0.24 3.07 8.53
C TYR A 196 -0.96 3.33 7.21
N SER A 197 -1.55 2.32 6.56
CA SER A 197 -2.22 2.50 5.28
C SER A 197 -3.67 2.98 5.42
N LEU A 198 -4.36 2.60 6.52
CA LEU A 198 -5.75 2.97 6.82
C LEU A 198 -6.72 2.60 5.68
N GLY A 199 -6.46 1.47 5.02
CA GLY A 199 -7.15 1.04 3.81
C GLY A 199 -6.21 0.26 2.88
N ALA A 200 -6.77 -0.32 1.81
CA ALA A 200 -6.02 -1.12 0.85
C ALA A 200 -5.39 -0.28 -0.26
N PHE A 201 -6.21 0.34 -1.11
CA PHE A 201 -5.79 1.14 -2.26
C PHE A 201 -6.88 2.12 -2.68
N ALA A 202 -6.53 3.14 -3.46
CA ALA A 202 -7.52 4.04 -4.04
C ALA A 202 -8.41 3.30 -5.03
N LEU A 203 -9.70 3.62 -5.05
CA LEU A 203 -10.61 3.10 -6.07
C LEU A 203 -11.75 4.08 -6.28
N PHE A 204 -11.55 5.01 -7.20
CA PHE A 204 -12.46 6.12 -7.39
C PHE A 204 -13.87 5.65 -7.75
N THR A 205 -14.86 6.19 -7.03
CA THR A 205 -16.27 6.08 -7.40
C THR A 205 -16.57 7.00 -8.60
N PRO A 206 -17.76 6.91 -9.23
CA PRO A 206 -18.09 7.74 -10.37
C PRO A 206 -17.79 9.23 -10.14
N TYR A 207 -17.29 9.90 -11.18
CA TYR A 207 -16.91 11.33 -11.21
C TYR A 207 -15.68 11.75 -10.40
N GLN A 208 -15.25 10.99 -9.40
CA GLN A 208 -14.10 11.36 -8.55
C GLN A 208 -12.79 11.56 -9.32
N HIS A 209 -12.61 10.87 -10.46
CA HIS A 209 -11.41 11.06 -11.30
C HIS A 209 -11.34 12.46 -11.94
N LEU A 210 -12.48 13.07 -12.25
CA LEU A 210 -12.53 14.43 -12.80
C LEU A 210 -12.34 15.45 -11.68
N GLU A 211 -12.92 15.20 -10.51
CA GLU A 211 -12.99 16.16 -9.41
C GLU A 211 -11.70 16.18 -8.57
N TYR A 212 -11.12 15.01 -8.29
CA TYR A 212 -10.09 14.90 -7.25
C TYR A 212 -8.70 14.53 -7.77
N ALA A 213 -8.57 13.93 -8.96
CA ALA A 213 -7.27 13.44 -9.43
C ALA A 213 -6.20 14.52 -9.50
N GLN A 214 -6.56 15.69 -10.04
CA GLN A 214 -5.64 16.83 -10.14
C GLN A 214 -5.26 17.34 -8.75
N GLU A 215 -6.24 17.52 -7.88
CA GLU A 215 -6.04 18.04 -6.52
C GLU A 215 -5.18 17.09 -5.67
N LEU A 216 -5.38 15.78 -5.76
CA LEU A 216 -4.59 14.78 -5.03
C LEU A 216 -3.10 14.83 -5.39
N PHE A 217 -2.75 15.11 -6.64
CA PHE A 217 -1.35 15.27 -7.07
C PHE A 217 -0.80 16.70 -6.90
N ARG A 218 -1.67 17.72 -6.87
CA ARG A 218 -1.24 19.12 -6.81
C ARG A 218 -0.36 19.40 -5.57
N PRO A 219 0.80 20.06 -5.72
CA PRO A 219 1.59 20.49 -4.58
C PRO A 219 0.90 21.62 -3.81
N GLU A 220 1.21 21.73 -2.53
CA GLU A 220 0.75 22.77 -1.62
C GLU A 220 1.98 23.54 -1.12
N VAL A 221 2.33 24.58 -1.88
CA VAL A 221 3.56 25.37 -1.68
C VAL A 221 4.80 24.49 -1.84
N ARG A 222 5.47 24.08 -0.76
CA ARG A 222 6.70 23.24 -0.79
C ARG A 222 6.43 21.79 -0.39
N ILE A 223 5.16 21.41 -0.26
CA ILE A 223 4.74 20.05 0.08
C ILE A 223 4.11 19.41 -1.14
N HIS A 224 4.81 18.42 -1.69
CA HIS A 224 4.38 17.63 -2.85
C HIS A 224 3.77 16.31 -2.37
N PHE A 225 2.96 15.70 -3.24
CA PHE A 225 2.26 14.46 -2.93
C PHE A 225 2.51 13.44 -4.03
N ALA A 226 2.79 12.20 -3.63
CA ALA A 226 2.89 11.05 -4.51
C ALA A 226 2.36 9.80 -3.82
N GLY A 227 2.18 8.75 -4.60
CA GLY A 227 1.60 7.50 -4.13
C GLY A 227 0.64 6.94 -5.16
N GLU A 228 0.21 5.71 -4.93
CA GLU A 228 -0.69 4.97 -5.82
C GLU A 228 -1.97 5.79 -6.13
N HIS A 229 -2.58 6.40 -5.11
CA HIS A 229 -3.77 7.25 -5.22
C HIS A 229 -3.65 8.52 -6.09
N THR A 230 -2.43 8.87 -6.54
CA THR A 230 -2.18 10.06 -7.37
C THR A 230 -1.89 9.73 -8.84
N ALA A 231 -2.01 8.46 -9.23
CA ALA A 231 -1.78 7.98 -10.59
C ALA A 231 -2.79 6.88 -10.99
N PHE A 232 -2.97 6.67 -12.30
CA PHE A 232 -3.92 5.71 -12.85
C PHE A 232 -3.23 4.69 -13.77
N PRO A 233 -3.70 3.43 -13.79
CA PRO A 233 -4.79 2.86 -12.99
C PRO A 233 -4.39 2.57 -11.54
N HIS A 234 -5.34 2.64 -10.62
CA HIS A 234 -5.10 2.41 -9.19
C HIS A 234 -4.71 0.97 -8.84
N ALA A 235 -4.21 0.78 -7.61
CA ALA A 235 -3.82 -0.47 -6.95
C ALA A 235 -2.54 -1.16 -7.48
N TRP A 236 -1.71 -0.46 -8.26
CA TRP A 236 -0.48 -1.02 -8.84
C TRP A 236 0.81 -0.38 -8.30
N ILE A 237 1.82 -1.21 -8.04
CA ILE A 237 3.19 -0.77 -7.67
C ILE A 237 3.74 0.19 -8.73
N GLU A 238 3.52 -0.12 -10.01
CA GLU A 238 3.95 0.72 -11.14
C GLU A 238 3.43 2.16 -11.02
N MET A 239 2.18 2.34 -10.56
CA MET A 239 1.60 3.68 -10.42
C MET A 239 2.15 4.45 -9.23
N ALA A 240 2.47 3.77 -8.12
CA ALA A 240 3.21 4.39 -7.02
C ALA A 240 4.60 4.86 -7.48
N MET A 241 5.30 4.06 -8.30
CA MET A 241 6.59 4.44 -8.86
C MET A 241 6.48 5.60 -9.85
N LYS A 242 5.52 5.55 -10.79
CA LYS A 242 5.31 6.63 -11.77
C LYS A 242 4.95 7.95 -11.10
N SER A 243 4.09 7.95 -10.08
CA SER A 243 3.74 9.19 -9.37
C SER A 243 4.93 9.76 -8.59
N ALA A 244 5.73 8.90 -7.94
CA ALA A 244 6.94 9.32 -7.24
C ALA A 244 7.98 9.93 -8.19
N ILE A 245 8.23 9.30 -9.35
CA ILE A 245 9.14 9.83 -10.38
C ILE A 245 8.62 11.16 -10.92
N ARG A 246 7.33 11.25 -11.22
CA ARG A 246 6.70 12.51 -11.70
C ARG A 246 6.86 13.63 -10.68
N ALA A 247 6.60 13.37 -9.39
CA ALA A 247 6.78 14.36 -8.34
C ALA A 247 8.24 14.79 -8.20
N ALA A 248 9.20 13.84 -8.19
CA ALA A 248 10.61 14.14 -8.10
C ALA A 248 11.13 14.99 -9.27
N VAL A 249 10.68 14.70 -10.50
CA VAL A 249 11.00 15.50 -11.69
C VAL A 249 10.45 16.92 -11.55
N ASN A 250 9.20 17.07 -11.10
CA ASN A 250 8.60 18.39 -10.89
C ASN A 250 9.39 19.21 -9.85
N ILE A 251 9.72 18.60 -8.71
CA ILE A 251 10.51 19.23 -7.65
C ILE A 251 11.87 19.69 -8.20
N ASN A 252 12.57 18.81 -8.93
CA ASN A 252 13.88 19.13 -9.49
C ASN A 252 13.81 20.30 -10.50
N ASN A 253 12.78 20.33 -11.34
CA ASN A 253 12.57 21.40 -12.30
C ASN A 253 12.24 22.74 -11.62
N GLU A 254 11.43 22.73 -10.57
CA GLU A 254 11.08 23.94 -9.81
C GLU A 254 12.32 24.56 -9.14
N ILE A 255 13.19 23.73 -8.54
CA ILE A 255 14.45 24.18 -7.93
C ILE A 255 15.41 24.75 -8.99
N TYR A 256 15.54 24.08 -10.14
CA TYR A 256 16.41 24.57 -11.22
C TYR A 256 15.95 25.94 -11.75
N LEU A 257 14.64 26.14 -11.87
CA LEU A 257 14.06 27.41 -12.33
C LEU A 257 14.21 28.52 -11.28
N SER A 258 14.11 28.23 -9.99
CA SER A 258 14.37 29.23 -8.94
C SER A 258 15.83 29.68 -8.93
N ASP A 259 16.78 28.74 -9.02
CA ASP A 259 18.21 29.05 -9.05
C ASP A 259 18.59 29.92 -10.26
N THR A 260 17.96 29.64 -11.41
CA THR A 260 18.21 30.41 -12.64
C THR A 260 17.66 31.83 -12.53
N LYS A 261 16.48 32.01 -11.93
CA LYS A 261 15.89 33.34 -11.69
C LYS A 261 16.71 34.16 -10.70
N GLU A 262 17.18 33.56 -9.61
CA GLU A 262 18.05 34.25 -8.63
C GLU A 262 19.37 34.71 -9.28
N LYS A 263 19.99 33.85 -10.09
CA LYS A 263 21.22 34.20 -10.84
C LYS A 263 21.04 35.29 -11.89
N MET A 264 19.85 35.41 -12.49
CA MET A 264 19.56 36.51 -13.42
C MET A 264 19.27 37.83 -12.68
N SER A 265 18.57 37.78 -11.54
CA SER A 265 18.28 38.97 -10.74
C SER A 265 19.52 39.57 -10.09
N SER A 266 20.51 38.75 -9.72
CA SER A 266 21.79 39.22 -9.15
C SER A 266 22.78 39.78 -10.17
N LYS A 267 22.53 39.58 -11.47
CA LYS A 267 23.31 40.19 -12.58
C LYS A 267 22.75 41.53 -13.06
N LEU A 268 21.54 41.88 -12.63
CA LEU A 268 20.84 43.13 -12.99
C LEU A 268 20.94 44.20 -11.89
N THR A 269 21.64 43.91 -10.80
CA THR A 269 22.02 44.81 -9.70
C THR A 269 23.53 44.97 -9.68
#